data_AF-X5ME37-F1
#
_entry.id   AF-X5ME37-F1
#
_cell.length_a   1.000
_cell.length_b   1.000
_cell.length_c   1.000
_cell.angle_alpha   90.00
_cell.angle_beta   90.00
_cell.angle_gamma   90.00
#
_symmetry.space_group_name_H-M   'P 1'
#
loop_
_entity.id
_entity.type
_entity.pdbx_description
1 polymer ?
#
loop_
_entity_poly.entity_id
_entity_poly.type
_entity_poly.pdbx_seq_one_letter_code
_entity_poly.pdbx_strand_id
1 'polypeptide(L)'
;MMTEAIALGFGLYMLAAGIALVATPDRSRAMLTDLRESAGLSFVCGVLVFFIGAVLLVTHHKIDTPLEMVVTGLAAATLIEGLIFIAVGSSFIRLLNPMMSGNFIRIWGLLALVAGGVLTFVGLGGH
;
A
#
# COMPACT_ATOMS: atom_id res chain seq x y z
N MET A 1 19.17 10.70 -0.99
CA MET A 1 19.47 9.26 -0.81
C MET A 1 18.38 8.46 -0.08
N MET A 2 17.88 8.87 1.09
CA MET A 2 16.86 8.08 1.81
C MET A 2 15.48 8.13 1.12
N THR A 3 15.07 9.31 0.62
CA THR A 3 13.80 9.50 -0.08
C THR A 3 13.68 8.56 -1.29
N GLU A 4 14.73 8.48 -2.09
CA GLU A 4 14.83 7.71 -3.32
C GLU A 4 14.83 6.21 -3.02
N ALA A 5 15.50 5.79 -1.94
CA ALA A 5 15.45 4.41 -1.47
C ALA A 5 14.04 3.99 -1.02
N ILE A 6 13.33 4.87 -0.29
CA ILE A 6 11.94 4.62 0.12
C ILE A 6 11.03 4.60 -1.11
N ALA A 7 11.18 5.55 -2.04
CA ALA A 7 10.43 5.60 -3.29
C ALA A 7 10.65 4.33 -4.12
N LEU A 8 11.90 3.85 -4.23
CA LEU A 8 12.24 2.60 -4.90
C LEU A 8 11.58 1.40 -4.21
N GLY A 9 11.63 1.32 -2.88
CA GLY A 9 11.01 0.26 -2.10
C GLY A 9 9.49 0.18 -2.31
N PHE A 10 8.79 1.31 -2.18
CA PHE A 10 7.36 1.40 -2.49
C PHE A 10 7.08 1.10 -3.97
N GLY A 11 7.90 1.61 -4.88
CA GLY A 11 7.76 1.41 -6.31
C GLY A 11 7.78 -0.07 -6.69
N LEU A 12 8.80 -0.81 -6.23
CA LEU A 12 8.94 -2.24 -6.47
C LEU A 12 7.83 -3.06 -5.83
N TYR A 13 7.43 -2.71 -4.59
CA TYR A 13 6.28 -3.32 -3.93
C TYR A 13 4.99 -3.13 -4.75
N MET A 14 4.70 -1.90 -5.18
CA MET A 14 3.50 -1.58 -5.97
C MET A 14 3.50 -2.28 -7.33
N LEU A 15 4.67 -2.43 -7.97
CA LEU A 15 4.81 -3.24 -9.17
C LEU A 15 4.46 -4.71 -8.90
N ALA A 16 5.07 -5.33 -7.89
CA ALA A 16 4.82 -6.73 -7.55
C ALA A 16 3.34 -6.98 -7.18
N ALA A 17 2.76 -6.11 -6.33
CA ALA A 17 1.36 -6.18 -5.94
C ALA A 17 0.43 -5.94 -7.15
N GLY A 18 0.73 -4.95 -7.98
CA GLY A 18 -0.01 -4.62 -9.20
C GLY A 18 -0.05 -5.80 -10.18
N ILE A 19 1.08 -6.48 -10.40
CA ILE A 19 1.13 -7.71 -11.21
C ILE A 19 0.20 -8.76 -10.63
N ALA A 20 0.24 -9.02 -9.33
CA ALA A 20 -0.60 -10.03 -8.68
C ALA A 20 -2.10 -9.72 -8.83
N LEU A 21 -2.48 -8.45 -8.67
CA LEU A 21 -3.86 -7.96 -8.80
C LEU A 21 -4.40 -8.10 -10.23
N VAL A 22 -3.57 -7.79 -11.24
CA VAL A 22 -3.97 -7.88 -12.66
C VAL A 22 -3.96 -9.33 -13.16
N ALA A 23 -2.91 -10.09 -12.84
CA ALA A 23 -2.73 -11.45 -13.34
C ALA A 23 -3.68 -12.45 -12.67
N THR A 24 -3.96 -12.27 -11.38
CA THR A 24 -4.77 -13.20 -10.58
C THR A 24 -5.81 -12.47 -9.71
N PRO A 25 -6.80 -11.80 -10.33
CA PRO A 25 -7.79 -10.99 -9.60
C PRO A 25 -8.67 -11.83 -8.67
N ASP A 26 -9.02 -13.06 -9.07
CA ASP A 26 -9.86 -13.95 -8.24
C ASP A 26 -9.10 -14.42 -6.99
N ARG A 27 -7.80 -14.72 -7.12
CA ARG A 27 -6.93 -15.03 -5.99
C ARG A 27 -6.83 -13.83 -5.03
N SER A 28 -6.64 -12.64 -5.58
CA SER A 28 -6.56 -11.40 -4.79
C SER A 28 -7.87 -11.13 -4.04
N ARG A 29 -9.01 -11.37 -4.69
CA ARG A 29 -10.34 -11.29 -4.08
C ARG A 29 -10.52 -12.30 -2.95
N ALA A 30 -10.03 -13.52 -3.11
CA ALA A 30 -10.06 -14.54 -2.06
C ALA A 30 -9.23 -14.09 -0.85
N MET A 31 -8.02 -13.57 -1.05
CA MET A 31 -7.19 -13.04 0.05
C MET A 31 -7.88 -11.91 0.84
N LEU A 32 -8.55 -10.99 0.14
CA LEU A 32 -9.34 -9.93 0.80
C LEU A 32 -10.53 -10.50 1.58
N THR A 33 -11.11 -11.60 1.10
CA THR A 33 -12.21 -12.30 1.78
C THR A 33 -11.71 -12.98 3.05
N ASP A 34 -10.57 -13.66 2.99
CA ASP A 34 -9.92 -14.28 4.16
C ASP A 34 -9.58 -13.24 5.23
N LEU A 35 -9.07 -12.07 4.80
CA LEU A 35 -8.77 -10.95 5.69
C LEU A 35 -10.04 -10.41 6.35
N ARG A 36 -11.14 -10.32 5.61
CA ARG A 36 -12.46 -9.88 6.11
C ARG A 36 -13.05 -10.86 7.12
N GLU A 37 -12.86 -12.16 6.92
CA GLU A 37 -13.47 -13.20 7.74
C GLU A 37 -12.66 -13.49 9.01
N SER A 38 -11.36 -13.19 9.00
CA SER A 38 -10.49 -13.34 10.17
C SER A 38 -10.14 -12.00 10.82
N ALA A 39 -10.81 -11.70 11.94
CA ALA A 39 -10.51 -10.51 12.74
C ALA A 39 -9.06 -10.50 13.27
N GLY A 40 -8.52 -11.67 13.63
CA GLY A 40 -7.13 -11.80 14.07
C GLY A 40 -6.13 -11.49 12.94
N LEU A 41 -6.39 -11.96 11.72
CA LEU A 41 -5.54 -11.67 10.57
C LEU A 41 -5.60 -10.18 10.20
N SER A 42 -6.80 -9.58 10.21
CA SER A 42 -6.99 -8.13 10.03
C SER A 42 -6.20 -7.33 11.06
N PHE A 43 -6.26 -7.71 12.34
CA PHE A 43 -5.54 -7.02 13.41
C PHE A 43 -4.02 -7.12 13.24
N VAL A 44 -3.49 -8.33 12.99
CA VAL A 44 -2.04 -8.53 12.79
C VAL A 44 -1.55 -7.77 11.55
N CYS A 45 -2.31 -7.80 10.45
CA CYS A 45 -1.99 -7.01 9.26
C CYS A 45 -1.95 -5.51 9.58
N GLY A 46 -2.96 -5.00 10.30
CA GLY A 46 -3.01 -3.61 10.74
C GLY A 46 -1.82 -3.21 11.61
N VAL A 47 -1.42 -4.05 12.57
CA VAL A 47 -0.24 -3.83 13.42
C VAL A 47 1.03 -3.74 12.57
N LEU A 48 1.24 -4.66 11.63
CA LEU A 48 2.42 -4.65 10.75
C LEU A 48 2.45 -3.37 9.89
N VAL A 49 1.34 -3.06 9.22
CA VAL A 49 1.21 -1.88 8.37
C VAL A 49 1.41 -0.59 9.18
N PHE A 50 0.85 -0.51 10.39
CA PHE A 50 1.04 0.62 11.30
C PHE A 50 2.51 0.83 11.67
N PHE A 51 3.21 -0.23 12.09
CA PHE A 51 4.61 -0.12 12.46
C PHE A 51 5.50 0.26 11.27
N ILE A 52 5.23 -0.28 10.08
CA ILE A 52 5.95 0.11 8.85
C ILE A 52 5.76 1.61 8.59
N GLY A 53 4.52 2.10 8.60
CA GLY A 53 4.22 3.52 8.41
C GLY A 53 4.84 4.42 9.49
N ALA A 54 4.80 3.99 10.75
CA ALA A 54 5.38 4.73 11.87
C ALA A 54 6.91 4.82 11.77
N VAL A 55 7.59 3.71 11.47
CA VAL A 55 9.05 3.71 11.27
C VAL A 55 9.41 4.60 10.09
N LEU A 56 8.67 4.52 8.98
CA LEU A 56 8.90 5.38 7.81
C LEU A 56 8.75 6.86 8.15
N LEU A 57 7.68 7.27 8.84
CA LEU A 57 7.48 8.68 9.22
C LEU A 57 8.51 9.19 10.24
N VAL A 58 8.89 8.35 11.21
CA VAL A 58 9.93 8.73 12.19
C VAL A 58 11.28 8.90 11.50
N THR A 59 11.59 8.06 10.50
CA THR A 59 12.86 8.12 9.77
C THR A 59 12.86 9.13 8.61
N HIS A 60 11.70 9.45 8.04
CA HIS A 60 11.52 10.37 6.92
C HIS A 60 10.22 11.17 7.05
N HIS A 61 10.35 12.47 7.30
CA HIS A 61 9.23 13.42 7.40
C HIS A 61 9.51 14.73 6.63
N LYS A 62 10.35 14.66 5.60
CA LYS A 62 10.73 15.84 4.79
C LYS A 62 9.68 16.14 3.74
N ILE A 63 9.57 17.41 3.36
CA ILE A 63 8.58 17.89 2.39
C ILE A 63 9.15 19.01 1.50
N ASP A 64 10.47 19.09 1.34
CA ASP A 64 11.12 20.19 0.63
C ASP A 64 11.02 20.02 -0.90
N THR A 65 10.93 18.77 -1.37
CA THR A 65 10.78 18.43 -2.79
C THR A 65 9.47 17.67 -3.08
N PRO A 66 8.97 17.69 -4.33
CA PRO A 66 7.77 16.92 -4.69
C PRO A 66 7.88 15.43 -4.37
N LEU A 67 9.06 14.83 -4.57
CA LEU A 67 9.28 13.41 -4.24
C LEU A 67 9.22 13.17 -2.73
N GLU A 68 9.81 14.05 -1.92
CA GLU A 68 9.73 13.96 -0.46
C GLU A 68 8.29 14.09 0.04
N MET A 69 7.50 15.01 -0.53
CA MET A 69 6.07 15.13 -0.21
C MET A 69 5.31 13.84 -0.51
N VAL A 70 5.57 13.21 -1.67
CA VAL A 70 4.95 11.93 -2.06
C VAL A 70 5.37 10.82 -1.10
N VAL A 71 6.65 10.69 -0.79
CA VAL A 71 7.17 9.63 0.10
C VAL A 71 6.63 9.80 1.52
N THR A 72 6.66 11.00 2.07
CA THR A 72 6.07 11.31 3.38
C THR A 72 4.56 11.05 3.38
N GLY A 73 3.87 11.38 2.29
CA GLY A 73 2.45 11.08 2.11
C GLY A 73 2.16 9.58 2.09
N LEU A 74 2.97 8.76 1.41
CA LEU A 74 2.84 7.30 1.39
C LEU A 74 3.12 6.69 2.77
N ALA A 75 4.13 7.18 3.49
CA ALA A 75 4.42 6.76 4.85
C ALA A 75 3.24 7.06 5.79
N ALA A 76 2.67 8.26 5.70
CA ALA A 76 1.49 8.65 6.46
C ALA A 76 0.25 7.83 6.09
N ALA A 77 -0.01 7.60 4.80
CA ALA A 77 -1.11 6.77 4.33
C ALA A 77 -0.99 5.34 4.88
N THR A 78 0.22 4.77 4.85
CA THR A 78 0.52 3.44 5.40
C THR A 78 0.23 3.40 6.91
N LEU A 79 0.67 4.40 7.67
CA LEU A 79 0.38 4.49 9.10
C LEU A 79 -1.13 4.56 9.37
N ILE A 80 -1.84 5.42 8.65
CA ILE A 80 -3.28 5.63 8.80
C ILE A 80 -4.05 4.35 8.42
N GLU A 81 -3.67 3.67 7.34
CA GLU A 81 -4.25 2.39 6.93
C GLU A 81 -4.09 1.35 8.04
N GLY A 82 -2.88 1.20 8.59
CA GLY A 82 -2.62 0.30 9.71
C GLY A 82 -3.48 0.62 10.93
N LEU A 83 -3.62 1.90 11.28
CA LEU A 83 -4.48 2.35 12.38
C LEU A 83 -5.96 2.01 12.13
N ILE A 84 -6.46 2.20 10.91
CA ILE A 84 -7.84 1.84 10.53
C ILE A 84 -8.05 0.33 10.68
N PHE A 85 -7.10 -0.50 10.24
CA PHE A 85 -7.17 -1.95 10.42
C PHE A 85 -7.15 -2.36 11.89
N ILE A 86 -6.38 -1.69 12.75
CA ILE A 86 -6.38 -1.98 14.19
C ILE A 86 -7.69 -1.55 14.85
N ALA A 87 -8.19 -0.36 14.54
CA ALA A 87 -9.35 0.23 15.20
C ALA A 87 -10.68 -0.38 14.77
N VAL A 88 -10.81 -0.68 13.47
CA VAL A 88 -12.09 -1.08 12.86
C VAL A 88 -12.03 -2.49 12.23
N GLY A 89 -10.82 -2.99 11.95
CA GLY A 89 -10.58 -4.36 11.51
C GLY A 89 -11.42 -4.81 10.32
N SER A 90 -12.03 -5.98 10.46
CA SER A 90 -12.84 -6.60 9.40
C SER A 90 -14.05 -5.78 8.98
N SER A 91 -14.55 -4.87 9.82
CA SER A 91 -15.66 -3.97 9.48
C SER A 91 -15.27 -2.97 8.39
N PHE A 92 -14.00 -2.56 8.33
CA PHE A 92 -13.51 -1.70 7.26
C PHE A 92 -13.56 -2.42 5.90
N ILE A 93 -13.12 -3.67 5.84
CA ILE A 93 -13.16 -4.46 4.60
C ILE A 93 -14.61 -4.73 4.14
N ARG A 94 -15.56 -4.87 5.07
CA ARG A 94 -16.99 -4.97 4.73
C ARG A 94 -17.52 -3.71 4.04
N LEU A 95 -17.03 -2.52 4.39
CA LEU A 95 -17.39 -1.28 3.70
C LEU A 95 -16.85 -1.26 2.25
N LEU A 96 -15.68 -1.88 2.04
CA LEU A 96 -15.01 -1.97 0.74
C LEU A 96 -15.52 -3.13 -0.14
N ASN A 97 -16.59 -3.82 0.26
CA ASN A 97 -17.16 -4.94 -0.51
C ASN A 97 -17.49 -4.59 -1.99
N PRO A 98 -17.96 -3.37 -2.35
CA PRO A 98 -18.13 -2.96 -3.75
C PRO A 98 -16.82 -2.90 -4.54
N MET A 99 -15.70 -2.64 -3.86
CA MET A 99 -14.35 -2.56 -4.41
C MET A 99 -13.72 -3.95 -4.59
N MET A 100 -14.39 -5.03 -4.16
CA MET A 100 -13.93 -6.42 -4.35
C MET A 100 -14.38 -7.03 -5.70
N SER A 101 -14.94 -6.23 -6.61
CA SER A 101 -15.24 -6.72 -7.96
C SER A 101 -13.93 -6.99 -8.73
N GLY A 102 -13.92 -8.05 -9.55
CA GLY A 102 -12.72 -8.42 -10.32
C GLY A 102 -12.23 -7.30 -11.26
N ASN A 103 -13.16 -6.50 -11.80
CA ASN A 103 -12.81 -5.34 -12.63
C ASN A 103 -12.17 -4.22 -11.82
N PHE A 104 -12.69 -3.92 -10.62
CA PHE A 104 -12.08 -2.93 -9.74
C PHE A 104 -10.68 -3.35 -9.29
N ILE A 105 -10.50 -4.62 -8.91
CA ILE A 105 -9.20 -5.19 -8.53
C ILE A 105 -8.18 -5.03 -9.67
N ARG A 106 -8.57 -5.30 -10.92
CA ARG A 106 -7.70 -5.11 -12.08
C ARG A 106 -7.35 -3.64 -12.32
N ILE A 107 -8.33 -2.74 -12.24
CA ILE A 107 -8.10 -1.29 -12.39
C ILE A 107 -7.13 -0.81 -11.31
N TRP A 108 -7.33 -1.23 -10.06
CA TRP A 108 -6.43 -0.91 -8.97
C TRP A 108 -5.02 -1.46 -9.19
N GLY A 109 -4.91 -2.70 -9.68
CA GLY A 109 -3.63 -3.29 -10.07
C GLY A 109 -2.91 -2.51 -11.17
N LEU A 110 -3.63 -2.02 -12.19
CA LEU A 110 -3.07 -1.16 -13.23
C LEU A 110 -2.59 0.18 -12.69
N LEU A 111 -3.36 0.81 -11.79
CA LEU A 111 -2.94 2.04 -11.11
C LEU A 111 -1.68 1.80 -10.28
N ALA A 112 -1.61 0.68 -9.55
CA ALA A 112 -0.44 0.28 -8.78
C ALA A 112 0.79 0.05 -9.68
N LEU A 113 0.61 -0.56 -10.86
CA LEU A 113 1.69 -0.73 -11.83
C LEU A 113 2.23 0.61 -12.35
N VAL A 114 1.34 1.54 -12.71
CA VAL A 114 1.74 2.86 -13.23
C VAL A 114 2.45 3.65 -12.13
N ALA A 115 1.84 3.78 -10.96
CA ALA A 115 2.43 4.49 -9.83
C ALA A 115 3.74 3.84 -9.36
N GLY A 116 3.79 2.51 -9.31
CA GLY A 116 4.98 1.75 -8.97
C GLY A 116 6.11 1.93 -9.97
N GLY A 117 5.80 1.96 -11.27
CA GLY A 117 6.75 2.25 -12.34
C GLY A 117 7.34 3.65 -12.23
N VAL A 118 6.50 4.67 -11.98
CA VAL A 118 6.94 6.06 -11.78
C VAL A 118 7.84 6.17 -10.55
N LEU A 119 7.44 5.60 -9.41
CA LEU A 119 8.23 5.64 -8.18
C LEU A 119 9.56 4.89 -8.30
N THR A 120 9.56 3.74 -8.98
CA THR A 120 10.78 2.97 -9.25
C THR A 120 11.73 3.77 -10.14
N PHE A 121 11.21 4.38 -11.21
CA PHE A 121 12.01 5.19 -12.13
C PHE A 121 12.64 6.40 -11.43
N VAL A 122 11.86 7.15 -10.67
CA VAL A 122 12.34 8.33 -9.93
C VAL A 122 13.29 7.92 -8.79
N GLY A 123 13.02 6.79 -8.12
CA GLY A 123 13.90 6.26 -7.08
C GLY A 123 15.25 5.75 -7.61
N LEU A 124 15.30 5.25 -8.85
CA LEU A 124 16.56 4.86 -9.52
C LEU A 124 17.31 6.06 -10.08
N GLY A 125 16.58 7.10 -10.53
CA GLY A 125 17.13 8.28 -11.18
C GLY A 125 17.85 9.26 -10.25
N GLY A 126 18.34 8.81 -9.09
CA GLY A 126 19.09 9.61 -8.13
C GLY A 126 20.37 10.21 -8.73
N HIS A 127 20.22 11.35 -9.38
CA HIS A 127 21.23 12.35 -9.69
C HIS A 127 20.85 13.66 -9.00
#